data_AF-A0A920M9W7-F1
#
_entry.id   AF-A0A920M9W7-F1
#
_cell.length_a   1.000
_cell.length_b   1.000
_cell.length_c   1.000
_cell.angle_alpha   90.00
_cell.angle_beta   90.00
_cell.angle_gamma   90.00
#
_symmetry.space_group_name_H-M   'P 1'
#
loop_
_entity.id
_entity.type
_entity.pdbx_description
1 polymer ?
#
loop_
_entity_poly.entity_id
_entity_poly.type
_entity_poly.pdbx_seq_one_letter_code
_entity_poly.pdbx_strand_id
1 'polypeptide(L)' 'MSKIPVNYKRKDFQSDQEVKWCPGCGDYTLLASVQSFMAEMGISKEK' A
#
# COMPACT_ATOMS: atom_id res chain seq x y z
N MET A 1 -17.77 12.53 8.89
CA MET A 1 -16.76 11.83 8.06
C MET A 1 -17.28 11.79 6.62
N SER A 2 -16.73 12.64 5.75
CA SER A 2 -17.20 12.81 4.38
C SER A 2 -16.87 11.54 3.56
N LYS A 3 -17.90 10.79 3.17
CA LYS A 3 -17.80 9.55 2.40
C LYS A 3 -17.64 9.86 0.91
N ILE A 4 -16.49 10.41 0.51
CA ILE A 4 -16.08 10.36 -0.90
C ILE A 4 -15.43 8.98 -1.09
N PRO A 5 -15.93 8.11 -1.98
CA PRO A 5 -15.26 6.85 -2.26
C PRO A 5 -13.91 7.14 -2.90
N VAL A 6 -12.83 7.02 -2.13
CA VAL A 6 -11.48 7.21 -2.65
C VAL A 6 -11.04 5.90 -3.28
N ASN A 7 -10.89 5.91 -4.61
CA ASN A 7 -10.41 4.76 -5.36
C ASN A 7 -8.88 4.73 -5.31
N TYR A 8 -8.34 4.10 -4.26
CA TYR A 8 -6.91 3.89 -4.16
C TYR A 8 -6.48 2.65 -4.96
N LYS A 9 -5.27 2.72 -5.49
CA LYS A 9 -4.54 1.59 -6.07
C LYS A 9 -3.37 1.27 -5.16
N ARG A 10 -2.88 0.02 -5.22
CA ARG A 10 -1.68 -0.42 -4.49
C ARG A 10 -0.51 0.56 -4.61
N LYS A 11 -0.28 1.12 -5.81
CA LYS A 11 0.79 2.09 -6.08
C LYS A 11 0.70 3.37 -5.23
N ASP A 12 -0.48 3.74 -4.77
CA ASP A 12 -0.70 4.95 -3.97
C ASP A 12 -0.22 4.75 -2.50
N PHE A 13 0.05 3.50 -2.13
CA PHE A 13 0.65 3.08 -0.86
C PHE A 13 2.10 2.60 -1.00
N GLN A 14 2.70 2.75 -2.18
CA GLN A 14 4.13 2.48 -2.38
C GLN A 14 4.95 3.71 -1.98
N SER A 15 6.06 3.47 -1.28
CA SER A 15 7.08 4.50 -1.07
C SER A 15 7.92 4.64 -2.34
N ASP A 16 8.40 5.86 -2.55
CA ASP A 16 9.43 6.24 -3.50
C ASP A 16 10.83 5.71 -3.14
N GLN A 17 11.02 5.23 -1.91
CA GLN A 17 12.28 4.64 -1.46
C GLN A 17 12.49 3.25 -2.07
N GLU A 18 13.73 2.96 -2.46
CA GLU A 18 14.14 1.63 -2.87
C GLU A 18 14.09 0.64 -1.69
N VAL A 19 13.58 -0.56 -1.93
CA VAL A 19 13.53 -1.61 -0.92
C VAL A 19 14.85 -2.39 -0.92
N LYS A 20 15.67 -2.18 0.12
CA LYS A 20 17.02 -2.76 0.28
C LYS A 20 17.02 -4.14 0.95
N TRP A 21 16.03 -4.98 0.67
CA TRP A 21 15.96 -6.35 1.20
C TRP A 21 16.73 -7.33 0.32
N CYS A 22 17.08 -8.50 0.88
CA CYS A 22 17.77 -9.55 0.14
C CYS A 22 16.87 -10.11 -0.98
N PRO A 23 17.41 -10.41 -2.18
CA PRO A 23 16.63 -11.03 -3.25
C PRO A 23 16.03 -12.36 -2.77
N GLY A 24 14.72 -12.55 -2.97
CA GLY A 24 13.99 -13.73 -2.50
C GLY A 24 13.49 -13.64 -1.05
N CYS A 25 13.70 -12.53 -0.35
CA CYS A 25 13.11 -12.30 0.97
C CYS A 25 11.58 -12.32 0.92
N GLY A 26 10.93 -13.04 1.85
CA GLY A 26 9.47 -13.09 1.93
C GLY A 26 8.81 -11.74 2.25
N ASP A 27 9.57 -10.79 2.79
CA ASP A 27 9.08 -9.46 3.15
C ASP A 27 8.52 -8.69 1.95
N TYR A 28 9.06 -8.94 0.74
CA TYR A 28 8.49 -8.37 -0.50
C TYR A 28 7.01 -8.75 -0.68
N THR A 29 6.66 -10.00 -0.37
CA THR A 29 5.29 -10.52 -0.45
C THR A 29 4.41 -9.96 0.67
N LEU A 30 4.98 -9.76 1.87
CA LEU A 30 4.25 -9.14 2.97
C LEU A 30 3.93 -7.67 2.67
N LEU A 31 4.94 -6.89 2.27
CA LEU A 31 4.77 -5.50 1.86
C LEU A 31 3.73 -5.38 0.74
N ALA A 32 3.81 -6.29 -0.24
CA ALA A 32 2.86 -6.38 -1.32
C ALA A 32 1.42 -6.55 -0.84
N SER A 33 1.19 -7.50 0.07
CA SER A 33 -0.12 -7.83 0.60
C SER A 33 -0.71 -6.67 1.39
N VAL A 34 0.09 -6.02 2.23
CA VAL A 34 -0.33 -4.86 3.02
C VAL A 34 -0.75 -3.69 2.11
N GLN A 35 0.05 -3.36 1.09
CA GLN A 35 -0.26 -2.28 0.15
C GLN A 35 -1.55 -2.55 -0.65
N SER A 36 -1.81 -3.81 -1.02
CA SER A 36 -3.05 -4.19 -1.69
C SER A 36 -4.25 -4.09 -0.75
N PHE A 37 -4.12 -4.60 0.47
CA PHE A 37 -5.18 -4.52 1.49
C PHE A 37 -5.56 -3.08 1.82
N MET A 38 -4.58 -2.18 1.96
CA MET A 38 -4.84 -0.75 2.21
C MET A 38 -5.63 -0.08 1.08
N ALA A 39 -5.40 -0.48 -0.17
CA ALA A 39 -6.16 0.02 -1.31
C ALA A 39 -7.62 -0.42 -1.31
N GLU A 40 -7.90 -1.64 -0.84
CA GLU A 40 -9.25 -2.21 -0.79
C GLU A 40 -10.11 -1.61 0.33
N MET A 41 -9.50 -1.14 1.42
CA MET A 41 -10.25 -0.61 2.58
C MET A 41 -11.06 0.66 2.27
N GLY A 42 -10.70 1.43 1.23
CA GLY A 42 -11.45 2.64 0.83
C GLY A 42 -11.48 3.74 1.90
N ILE A 43 -10.54 3.73 2.85
CA ILE A 43 -10.42 4.72 3.92
C ILE A 43 -9.48 5.84 3.45
N SER A 44 -9.87 7.09 3.66
CA SER A 44 -9.01 8.25 3.36
C SER A 44 -7.66 8.15 4.06
N LYS A 45 -6.58 8.30 3.29
CA LYS A 45 -5.22 8.42 3.80
C LYS A 45 -5.07 9.69 4.64
N GLU A 46 -4.24 9.62 5.67
CA GLU A 46 -3.74 10.77 6.42
C GLU A 46 -3.09 11.79 5.49
N LYS A 47 -3.21 13.08 5.83
CA LYS A 47 -2.60 14.19 5.10
C LYS A 47 -1.25 14.55 5.69
#